data_AF-B9TFN3-F1
#
_entry.id   AF-B9TFN3-F1
#
_cell.length_a   1.000
_cell.length_b   1.000
_cell.length_c   1.000
_cell.angle_alpha   90.00
_cell.angle_beta   90.00
_cell.angle_gamma   90.00
#
_symmetry.space_group_name_H-M   'P 1'
#
loop_
_entity.id
_entity.type
_entity.pdbx_description
1 polymer ?
#
loop_
_entity_poly.entity_id
_entity_poly.type
_entity_poly.pdbx_seq_one_letter_code
_entity_poly.pdbx_strand_id
1 'polypeptide(L)'
;MKRLSEWQAMCERSFYSLVLDGVHELMMTYAKKDQSIRAIQGTYDVISRLSGTFAERIEYLRRDNNKPTDGALVLTTMHSSKGLEWDHVWISRAEEGVVPDEKSTESEERRLFYVAMTRARDGLTIATIKKNPVSRFVIESAIQ
;
A
#
# COMPACT_ATOMS: atom_id res chain seq x y z
N MET A 1 16.43 -4.01 -0.96
CA MET A 1 15.56 -3.13 -1.78
C MET A 1 16.36 -2.53 -2.93
N LYS A 2 16.77 -3.37 -3.91
CA LYS A 2 17.34 -2.92 -5.20
C LYS A 2 16.24 -2.83 -6.28
N ARG A 3 15.29 -3.77 -6.24
CA ARG A 3 14.16 -3.86 -7.19
C ARG A 3 13.24 -2.64 -7.24
N LEU A 4 12.91 -1.99 -6.10
CA LEU A 4 11.94 -0.87 -6.10
C LEU A 4 12.46 0.35 -6.90
N SER A 5 13.69 0.77 -6.67
CA SER A 5 14.30 1.88 -7.40
C SER A 5 14.48 1.56 -8.89
N GLU A 6 14.80 0.30 -9.22
CA GLU A 6 14.88 -0.17 -10.61
C GLU A 6 13.51 -0.10 -11.29
N TRP A 7 12.45 -0.55 -10.61
CA TRP A 7 11.08 -0.48 -11.11
C TRP A 7 10.57 0.96 -11.27
N GLN A 8 10.92 1.85 -10.35
CA GLN A 8 10.61 3.28 -10.48
C GLN A 8 11.29 3.88 -11.73
N ALA A 9 12.60 3.63 -11.91
CA ALA A 9 13.32 4.08 -13.10
C ALA A 9 12.75 3.50 -14.41
N MET A 10 12.25 2.26 -14.38
CA MET A 10 11.54 1.66 -15.52
C MET A 10 10.19 2.36 -15.78
N CYS A 11 9.44 2.72 -14.74
CA CYS A 11 8.19 3.47 -14.88
C CYS A 11 8.41 4.86 -15.48
N GLU A 12 9.47 5.57 -15.06
CA GLU A 12 9.88 6.87 -15.64
C GLU A 12 10.16 6.77 -17.15
N ARG A 13 10.60 5.59 -17.61
CA ARG A 13 10.83 5.27 -19.02
C ARG A 13 9.63 4.60 -19.71
N SER A 14 8.45 4.62 -19.06
CA SER A 14 7.20 4.03 -19.53
C SER A 14 7.22 2.51 -19.75
N PHE A 15 8.13 1.78 -19.12
CA PHE A 15 8.19 0.31 -19.18
C PHE A 15 7.25 -0.38 -18.18
N TYR A 16 5.97 0.03 -18.16
CA TYR A 16 4.99 -0.45 -17.18
C TYR A 16 4.74 -1.96 -17.26
N SER A 17 4.69 -2.55 -18.45
CA SER A 17 4.48 -4.00 -18.61
C SER A 17 5.63 -4.82 -18.01
N LEU A 18 6.88 -4.38 -18.22
CA LEU A 18 8.04 -5.06 -17.65
C LEU A 18 8.06 -4.97 -16.12
N VAL A 19 7.65 -3.83 -15.57
CA VAL A 19 7.49 -3.68 -14.12
C VAL A 19 6.37 -4.58 -13.61
N LEU A 20 5.25 -4.69 -14.33
CA LEU A 20 4.14 -5.58 -13.96
C LEU A 20 4.59 -7.04 -13.90
N ASP A 21 5.35 -7.50 -14.90
CA ASP A 21 5.92 -8.86 -14.94
C ASP A 21 6.83 -9.11 -13.74
N GLY A 22 7.72 -8.15 -13.42
CA GLY A 22 8.61 -8.25 -12.26
C GLY A 22 7.86 -8.24 -10.92
N VAL A 23 6.79 -7.45 -10.80
CA VAL A 23 5.92 -7.44 -9.62
C VAL A 23 5.19 -8.78 -9.49
N HIS A 24 4.65 -9.31 -10.58
CA HIS A 24 3.99 -10.62 -10.59
C HIS A 24 4.94 -11.72 -10.13
N GLU A 25 6.15 -11.80 -10.72
CA GLU A 25 7.17 -12.76 -10.32
C GLU A 25 7.51 -12.62 -8.83
N LEU A 26 7.71 -11.37 -8.35
CA LEU A 26 7.97 -11.12 -6.93
C LEU A 26 6.82 -11.62 -6.04
N MET A 27 5.57 -11.27 -6.35
CA MET A 27 4.42 -11.69 -5.56
C MET A 27 4.30 -13.22 -5.50
N MET A 28 4.57 -13.90 -6.61
CA MET A 28 4.54 -15.36 -6.68
C MET A 28 5.61 -16.02 -5.79
N THR A 29 6.75 -15.38 -5.52
CA THR A 29 7.74 -15.90 -4.55
C THR A 29 7.23 -15.93 -3.11
N TYR A 30 6.23 -15.12 -2.77
CA TYR A 30 5.67 -15.03 -1.41
C TYR A 30 4.29 -15.72 -1.28
N ALA A 31 3.65 -16.08 -2.39
CA ALA A 31 2.33 -16.69 -2.39
C ALA A 31 2.42 -18.18 -1.97
N LYS A 32 1.92 -18.51 -0.76
CA LYS A 32 1.95 -19.88 -0.21
C LYS A 32 0.65 -20.66 -0.37
N LYS A 33 -0.48 -19.95 -0.52
CA LYS A 33 -1.83 -20.56 -0.59
C LYS A 33 -2.34 -20.52 -2.02
N ASP A 34 -2.99 -21.59 -2.46
CA ASP A 34 -3.59 -21.69 -3.80
C ASP A 34 -4.56 -20.54 -4.12
N GLN A 35 -5.34 -20.13 -3.12
CA GLN A 35 -6.25 -18.99 -3.28
C GLN A 35 -5.50 -17.70 -3.63
N SER A 36 -4.38 -17.44 -2.95
CA SER A 36 -3.53 -16.27 -3.21
C SER A 36 -2.87 -16.35 -4.59
N ILE A 37 -2.37 -17.54 -4.96
CA ILE A 37 -1.77 -17.78 -6.28
C ILE A 37 -2.79 -17.50 -7.39
N ARG A 38 -4.00 -18.05 -7.28
CA ARG A 38 -5.08 -17.81 -8.25
C ARG A 38 -5.48 -16.34 -8.34
N ALA A 39 -5.56 -15.64 -7.20
CA ALA A 39 -5.90 -14.22 -7.19
C ALA A 39 -4.82 -13.36 -7.86
N ILE A 40 -3.54 -13.66 -7.60
CA ILE A 40 -2.40 -12.97 -8.22
C ILE A 40 -2.40 -13.21 -9.73
N GLN A 41 -2.48 -14.47 -10.16
CA GLN A 41 -2.47 -14.84 -11.58
C GLN A 41 -3.66 -14.22 -12.33
N GLY A 42 -4.87 -14.36 -11.80
CA GLY A 42 -6.07 -13.81 -12.42
C GLY A 42 -6.02 -12.28 -12.55
N THR A 43 -5.48 -11.60 -11.54
CA THR A 43 -5.28 -10.14 -11.59
C THR A 43 -4.23 -9.75 -12.63
N TYR A 44 -3.10 -10.46 -12.66
CA TYR A 44 -2.04 -10.24 -13.64
C TYR A 44 -2.53 -10.47 -15.09
N ASP A 45 -3.28 -11.54 -15.34
CA ASP A 45 -3.81 -11.88 -16.67
C ASP A 45 -4.73 -10.78 -17.22
N VAL A 46 -5.48 -10.11 -16.35
CA VAL A 46 -6.33 -8.97 -16.74
C VAL A 46 -5.48 -7.72 -16.96
N ILE A 47 -4.66 -7.33 -15.97
CA ILE A 47 -3.90 -6.07 -16.03
C ILE A 47 -2.87 -6.09 -17.17
N SER A 48 -2.23 -7.22 -17.46
CA SER A 48 -1.20 -7.35 -18.50
C SER A 48 -1.72 -7.09 -19.91
N ARG A 49 -2.99 -7.37 -20.18
CA ARG A 49 -3.65 -7.13 -21.48
C ARG A 49 -4.01 -5.67 -21.73
N LEU A 50 -4.03 -4.86 -20.67
CA LEU A 50 -4.30 -3.43 -20.78
C LEU A 50 -3.05 -2.70 -21.30
N SER A 51 -3.22 -1.44 -21.69
CA SER A 51 -2.12 -0.54 -22.05
C SER A 51 -2.13 0.70 -21.15
N GLY A 52 -1.07 1.48 -21.19
CA GLY A 52 -0.92 2.68 -20.37
C GLY A 52 -0.25 2.45 -19.03
N THR A 53 -0.29 3.50 -18.22
CA THR A 53 0.26 3.61 -16.86
C THR A 53 -0.43 2.65 -15.90
N PHE A 54 0.20 2.39 -14.74
CA PHE A 54 -0.47 1.63 -13.67
C PHE A 54 -1.76 2.28 -13.20
N ALA A 55 -1.82 3.61 -13.12
CA ALA A 55 -3.02 4.32 -12.71
C ALA A 55 -4.20 4.04 -13.65
N GLU A 56 -3.96 4.12 -14.97
CA GLU A 56 -4.99 3.82 -15.99
C GLU A 56 -5.44 2.37 -15.93
N ARG A 57 -4.52 1.43 -15.73
CA ARG A 57 -4.83 -0.01 -15.61
C ARG A 57 -5.64 -0.33 -14.35
N ILE A 58 -5.28 0.27 -13.21
CA ILE A 58 -6.02 0.10 -11.95
C ILE A 58 -7.39 0.76 -12.05
N GLU A 59 -7.50 1.91 -12.71
CA GLU A 59 -8.78 2.58 -12.91
C GLU A 59 -9.72 1.73 -13.78
N TYR A 60 -9.20 1.01 -14.78
CA TYR A 60 -9.99 0.03 -15.53
C TYR A 60 -10.59 -1.05 -14.61
N LEU A 61 -9.81 -1.61 -13.68
CA LEU A 61 -10.30 -2.61 -12.73
C LEU A 61 -11.36 -2.08 -11.76
N ARG A 62 -11.41 -0.75 -11.56
CA ARG A 62 -12.41 -0.09 -10.71
C ARG A 62 -13.73 0.19 -11.44
N ARG A 63 -13.75 0.16 -12.78
CA ARG A 63 -14.93 0.48 -13.59
C ARG A 63 -15.97 -0.64 -13.65
N ASP A 64 -15.61 -1.87 -13.31
CA ASP A 64 -16.56 -2.99 -13.17
C ASP A 64 -17.09 -3.13 -11.74
N ASN A 65 -18.23 -3.83 -11.60
CA ASN A 65 -18.97 -4.19 -10.38
C ASN A 65 -18.18 -5.03 -9.35
N ASN A 66 -16.88 -4.77 -9.18
CA ASN A 66 -16.03 -5.35 -8.16
C ASN A 66 -16.41 -4.78 -6.79
N LYS A 67 -17.57 -5.20 -6.29
CA LYS A 67 -17.88 -5.04 -4.88
C LYS A 67 -16.77 -5.73 -4.09
N PRO A 68 -16.16 -5.06 -3.11
CA PRO A 68 -15.19 -5.71 -2.24
C PRO A 68 -15.78 -7.03 -1.75
N THR A 69 -15.09 -8.13 -2.00
CA THR A 69 -15.49 -9.41 -1.44
C THR A 69 -15.34 -9.34 0.07
N ASP A 70 -16.18 -10.07 0.81
CA ASP A 70 -16.01 -10.17 2.25
C ASP A 70 -14.60 -10.72 2.59
N GLY A 71 -13.94 -10.11 3.57
CA GLY A 71 -12.54 -10.39 3.91
C GLY A 71 -11.48 -9.84 2.93
N ALA A 72 -11.84 -8.99 1.98
CA ALA A 72 -10.85 -8.32 1.12
C ALA A 72 -9.97 -7.34 1.91
N LEU A 73 -8.71 -7.20 1.49
CA LEU A 73 -7.80 -6.18 2.01
C LEU A 73 -8.32 -4.79 1.64
N VAL A 74 -8.51 -3.94 2.65
CA VAL A 74 -8.89 -2.54 2.45
C VAL A 74 -7.63 -1.68 2.42
N LEU A 75 -7.34 -1.10 1.25
CA LEU A 75 -6.33 -0.05 1.11
C LEU A 75 -7.03 1.30 1.13
N THR A 76 -6.67 2.13 2.09
CA THR A 76 -7.28 3.46 2.28
C THR A 76 -6.23 4.47 2.73
N THR A 77 -6.61 5.75 2.72
CA THR A 77 -5.78 6.83 3.27
C THR A 77 -6.11 7.04 4.74
N MET A 78 -5.20 7.66 5.51
CA MET A 78 -5.48 8.02 6.91
C MET A 78 -6.75 8.88 7.03
N HIS A 79 -6.93 9.83 6.11
CA HIS A 79 -8.12 10.68 6.03
C HIS A 79 -9.41 9.88 5.82
N SER A 80 -9.43 8.99 4.83
CA SER A 80 -10.58 8.17 4.48
C SER A 80 -10.89 7.08 5.50
N SER A 81 -9.99 6.83 6.46
CA SER A 81 -10.19 5.87 7.55
C SER A 81 -11.05 6.39 8.70
N LYS A 82 -11.30 7.70 8.76
CA LYS A 82 -12.01 8.34 9.88
C LYS A 82 -13.41 7.74 10.07
N GLY A 83 -13.70 7.27 11.29
CA GLY A 83 -14.99 6.68 11.64
C GLY A 83 -15.16 5.21 11.24
N LEU A 84 -14.13 4.61 10.63
CA LEU A 84 -14.06 3.19 10.31
C LEU A 84 -13.14 2.47 11.31
N GLU A 85 -13.32 1.15 11.46
CA GLU A 85 -12.49 0.33 12.36
C GLU A 85 -12.34 -1.08 11.82
N TRP A 86 -11.17 -1.66 12.03
CA TRP A 86 -10.80 -3.01 11.59
C TRP A 86 -10.08 -3.76 12.72
N ASP A 87 -10.18 -5.08 12.73
CA ASP A 87 -9.51 -5.91 13.74
C ASP A 87 -7.98 -5.75 13.65
N HIS A 88 -7.45 -5.68 12.43
CA HIS A 88 -6.04 -5.44 12.18
C HIS A 88 -5.81 -4.28 11.22
N VAL A 89 -4.91 -3.36 11.59
CA VAL A 89 -4.53 -2.21 10.77
C VAL A 89 -3.03 -2.19 10.54
N TRP A 90 -2.65 -1.93 9.29
CA TRP A 90 -1.25 -1.76 8.89
C TRP A 90 -1.03 -0.32 8.43
N ILE A 91 -0.23 0.44 9.18
CA ILE A 91 0.25 1.75 8.73
C ILE A 91 1.56 1.54 7.99
N SER A 92 1.51 1.66 6.66
CA SER A 92 2.69 1.56 5.82
C SER A 92 3.45 2.89 5.74
N ARG A 93 4.78 2.81 5.62
CA ARG A 93 5.67 3.96 5.39
C ARG A 93 5.57 5.04 6.47
N ALA A 94 5.62 4.62 7.74
CA ALA A 94 5.70 5.55 8.87
C ALA A 94 7.11 6.15 9.01
N GLU A 95 7.48 6.99 8.04
CA GLU A 95 8.83 7.52 7.82
C GLU A 95 8.82 9.06 7.90
N GLU A 96 9.92 9.67 8.34
CA GLU A 96 10.10 11.12 8.23
C GLU A 96 9.99 11.58 6.77
N GLY A 97 9.33 12.71 6.55
CA GLY A 97 9.01 13.25 5.21
C GLY A 97 7.83 12.55 4.51
N VAL A 98 7.28 11.48 5.09
CA VAL A 98 6.01 10.85 4.65
C VAL A 98 4.91 11.10 5.67
N VAL A 99 5.22 10.87 6.94
CA VAL A 99 4.36 11.22 8.07
C VAL A 99 5.26 11.64 9.23
N PRO A 100 5.31 12.93 9.60
CA PRO A 100 4.54 14.04 9.03
C PRO A 100 4.90 14.34 7.56
N ASP A 101 3.89 14.63 6.72
CA ASP A 101 4.09 15.26 5.41
C ASP A 101 4.51 16.72 5.61
N GLU A 102 5.66 17.11 5.05
CA GLU A 102 6.23 18.46 5.14
C GLU A 102 5.32 19.54 4.52
N LYS A 103 4.36 19.16 3.68
CA LYS A 103 3.39 20.07 3.06
C LYS A 103 2.21 20.41 3.97
N SER A 104 2.08 19.73 5.11
CA SER A 104 0.98 19.86 6.06
C SER A 104 1.47 20.38 7.41
N THR A 105 0.55 20.78 8.29
CA THR A 105 0.95 21.19 9.65
C THR A 105 1.24 19.95 10.50
N GLU A 106 2.31 19.99 11.29
CA GLU A 106 2.69 18.85 12.13
C GLU A 106 1.53 18.45 13.08
N SER A 107 0.78 19.42 13.60
CA SER A 107 -0.39 19.16 14.44
C SER A 107 -1.50 18.39 13.73
N GLU A 108 -1.73 18.66 12.45
CA GLU A 108 -2.73 17.97 11.65
C GLU A 108 -2.29 16.56 11.30
N GLU A 109 -1.04 16.40 10.85
CA GLU A 109 -0.44 15.10 10.55
C GLU A 109 -0.40 14.20 11.78
N ARG A 110 -0.08 14.76 12.96
CA ARG A 110 -0.10 14.05 14.23
C ARG A 110 -1.50 13.54 14.57
N ARG A 111 -2.53 14.37 14.35
CA ARG A 111 -3.93 13.97 14.54
C ARG A 111 -4.33 12.87 13.54
N LEU A 112 -3.92 12.97 12.28
CA LEU A 112 -4.20 11.94 11.27
C LEU A 112 -3.54 10.61 11.60
N PHE A 113 -2.28 10.66 12.04
CA PHE A 113 -1.56 9.47 12.48
C PHE A 113 -2.26 8.82 13.68
N TYR A 114 -2.64 9.60 14.70
CA TYR A 114 -3.44 9.12 15.83
C TYR A 114 -4.79 8.51 15.39
N VAL A 115 -5.49 9.15 14.45
CA VAL A 115 -6.73 8.61 13.89
C VAL A 115 -6.46 7.25 13.25
N ALA A 116 -5.44 7.13 12.39
CA ALA A 116 -5.08 5.87 11.73
C ALA A 116 -4.74 4.76 12.73
N MET A 117 -3.96 5.07 13.78
CA MET A 117 -3.62 4.12 14.84
C MET A 117 -4.86 3.60 15.56
N THR A 118 -5.79 4.49 15.91
CA THR A 118 -7.01 4.15 16.64
C THR A 118 -8.08 3.46 15.79
N ARG A 119 -7.82 3.19 14.50
CA ARG A 119 -8.74 2.38 13.69
C ARG A 119 -8.55 0.87 13.95
N ALA A 120 -7.47 0.47 14.62
CA ALA A 120 -7.18 -0.93 14.94
C ALA A 120 -7.89 -1.35 16.24
N ARG A 121 -8.63 -2.46 16.21
CA ARG A 121 -9.26 -3.04 17.42
C ARG A 121 -8.35 -4.03 18.14
N ASP A 122 -7.76 -4.96 17.40
CA ASP A 122 -7.01 -6.09 17.97
C ASP A 122 -5.51 -6.00 17.72
N GLY A 123 -5.09 -5.51 16.55
CA GLY A 123 -3.67 -5.43 16.20
C GLY A 123 -3.31 -4.27 15.30
N LEU A 124 -2.29 -3.51 15.70
CA LEU A 124 -1.69 -2.45 14.90
C LEU A 124 -0.28 -2.87 14.49
N THR A 125 0.02 -2.80 13.20
CA THR A 125 1.37 -2.98 12.67
C THR A 125 1.80 -1.68 11.99
N ILE A 126 2.98 -1.18 12.35
CA ILE A 126 3.55 0.02 11.74
C ILE A 126 4.83 -0.40 11.02
N ALA A 127 4.94 -0.06 9.74
CA ALA A 127 6.06 -0.49 8.90
C ALA A 127 6.81 0.69 8.30
N THR A 128 8.14 0.56 8.24
CA THR A 128 9.05 1.51 7.60
C THR A 128 9.99 0.79 6.64
N ILE A 129 10.51 1.54 5.67
CA ILE A 129 11.60 1.07 4.82
C ILE A 129 12.91 1.28 5.58
N LYS A 130 13.68 0.20 5.78
CA LYS A 130 14.96 0.20 6.55
C LYS A 130 15.95 1.33 6.22
N LYS A 131 15.90 1.88 5.01
CA LYS A 131 16.79 2.97 4.57
C LYS A 131 16.33 4.36 5.00
N ASN A 132 15.06 4.52 5.35
CA ASN A 132 14.45 5.82 5.63
C ASN A 132 14.38 6.03 7.14
N PRO A 133 14.57 7.27 7.63
CA PRO A 133 14.39 7.57 9.04
C PRO A 133 12.95 7.26 9.48
N VAL A 134 12.82 6.62 10.65
CA VAL A 134 11.51 6.33 11.25
C VAL A 134 10.83 7.63 11.64
N SER A 135 9.53 7.75 11.38
CA SER A 135 8.72 8.88 11.80
C SER A 135 8.83 9.14 13.30
N ARG A 136 9.02 10.41 13.68
CA ARG A 136 8.98 10.87 15.07
C ARG A 136 7.68 10.50 15.77
N PHE A 137 6.56 10.43 15.06
CA PHE A 137 5.27 10.05 15.65
C PHE A 137 5.26 8.59 16.11
N VAL A 138 6.01 7.72 15.43
CA VAL A 138 6.20 6.32 15.88
C VAL A 138 6.99 6.29 17.18
N ILE A 139 8.08 7.06 17.24
CA ILE A 139 8.95 7.13 18.44
C ILE A 139 8.15 7.67 19.64
N GLU A 140 7.39 8.75 19.44
CA GLU A 140 6.56 9.37 20.47
C GLU A 140 5.39 8.49 20.91
N SER A 141 4.89 7.61 20.02
CA SER A 141 3.81 6.69 20.36
C SER A 141 4.21 5.62 21.38
N ALA A 142 5.52 5.43 21.60
CA ALA A 142 6.08 4.39 22.48
C ALA A 142 5.62 2.96 22.16
N ILE A 143 5.13 2.71 20.95
CA ILE A 143 4.76 1.39 20.45
C ILE A 143 6.05 0.67 20.03
N GLN A 144 6.29 -0.50 20.62
CA GLN A 144 7.45 -1.37 20.34
C GLN A 144 7.20 -2.31 19.16
#